data_AF-A0A2D8AH81-F1
#
_entry.id   AF-A0A2D8AH81-F1
#
_cell.length_a   1.000
_cell.length_b   1.000
_cell.length_c   1.000
_cell.angle_alpha   90.00
_cell.angle_beta   90.00
_cell.angle_gamma   90.00
#
_symmetry.space_group_name_H-M   'P 1'
#
loop_
_entity.id
_entity.type
_entity.pdbx_description
1 polymer ?
#
loop_
_entity_poly.entity_id
_entity_poly.type
_entity_poly.pdbx_seq_one_letter_code
_entity_poly.pdbx_strand_id
1 'polypeptide(L)'
;MKAVTFIARNESGFQESLGPSPAAGKFVVQLKFSGICHMDYEVLEGNCDITGFPLVPGHKYLGFVCDVWFGVRELSLGEWVVNPNFK
;
A
#
# COMPACT_ATOMS: atom_id res chain seq x y z
N MET A 1 -2.34 7.62 10.10
CA MET A 1 -2.83 6.33 9.61
C MET A 1 -2.19 5.17 10.39
N LYS A 2 -2.98 4.13 10.68
CA LYS A 2 -2.50 2.86 11.23
C LYS A 2 -2.25 1.87 10.09
N ALA A 3 -1.14 1.14 10.13
CA ALA A 3 -0.78 0.14 9.12
C ALA A 3 -0.20 -1.13 9.75
N VAL A 4 -0.44 -2.28 9.13
CA VAL A 4 0.40 -3.46 9.36
C VAL A 4 1.77 -3.18 8.76
N THR A 5 2.83 -3.46 9.50
CA THR A 5 4.21 -3.27 9.06
C THR A 5 4.96 -4.56 9.35
N PHE A 6 5.67 -5.07 8.35
CA PHE A 6 6.70 -6.07 8.54
C PHE A 6 7.95 -5.35 9.02
N ILE A 7 8.29 -5.56 10.29
CA ILE A 7 9.34 -4.83 11.02
C ILE A 7 10.71 -5.45 10.75
N ALA A 8 10.74 -6.79 10.67
CA ALA A 8 11.89 -7.61 10.35
C ALA A 8 11.40 -8.96 9.81
N ARG A 9 12.34 -9.84 9.43
CA ARG A 9 12.03 -11.21 9.00
C ARG A 9 11.20 -11.93 10.07
N ASN A 10 10.05 -12.46 9.67
CA ASN A 10 9.07 -13.12 10.55
C ASN A 10 8.51 -12.25 11.68
N GLU A 11 8.63 -10.93 11.58
CA GLU A 11 8.14 -9.99 12.58
C GLU A 11 7.19 -8.98 11.95
N SER A 12 5.94 -8.98 12.41
CA SER A 12 4.92 -8.03 11.97
C SER A 12 4.24 -7.36 13.16
N GLY A 13 3.90 -6.09 13.01
CA GLY A 13 3.17 -5.33 14.01
C GLY A 13 2.33 -4.22 13.41
N PHE A 14 1.61 -3.49 14.25
CA PHE A 14 0.94 -2.27 13.84
C PHE A 14 1.85 -1.06 14.11
N GLN A 15 1.92 -0.15 13.14
CA GLN A 15 2.55 1.15 13.31
C GLN A 15 1.56 2.26 13.00
N GLU A 16 1.73 3.40 13.67
CA GLU A 16 1.00 4.64 13.39
C GLU A 16 1.94 5.68 12.78
N SER A 17 1.44 6.41 11.80
CA SER A 17 2.15 7.52 11.15
C SER A 17 1.16 8.61 10.74
N LEU A 18 1.61 9.71 10.14
CA LEU A 18 0.70 10.72 9.59
C LEU A 18 -0.03 10.23 8.32
N GLY A 19 0.50 9.20 7.65
CA GLY A 19 0.06 8.80 6.30
C GLY A 19 0.83 9.56 5.21
N PRO A 20 0.78 9.10 3.96
CA PRO A 20 1.53 9.72 2.87
C PRO A 20 0.84 10.99 2.37
N SER A 21 1.66 11.96 1.93
CA SER A 21 1.22 13.02 1.02
C SER A 21 1.64 12.65 -0.42
N PRO A 22 0.87 13.04 -1.45
CA PRO A 22 1.21 12.70 -2.82
C PRO A 22 2.50 13.41 -3.25
N ALA A 23 3.44 12.67 -3.81
CA ALA A 23 4.61 13.23 -4.50
C ALA A 23 4.27 13.58 -5.96
N ALA A 24 5.19 14.25 -6.67
CA ALA A 24 5.00 14.61 -8.07
C ALA A 24 4.56 13.42 -8.94
N GLY A 25 3.43 13.57 -9.64
CA GLY A 25 2.85 12.52 -10.49
C GLY A 25 2.22 11.36 -9.71
N LYS A 26 1.98 11.51 -8.41
CA LYS A 26 1.36 10.49 -7.56
C LYS A 26 0.04 11.00 -6.98
N PHE A 27 -0.72 10.05 -6.43
CA PHE A 27 -1.96 10.26 -5.71
C PHE A 27 -1.97 9.36 -4.48
N VAL A 28 -2.84 9.67 -3.53
CA VAL A 28 -3.05 8.90 -2.29
C VAL A 28 -4.41 8.23 -2.36
N VAL A 29 -4.45 6.97 -1.95
CA VAL A 29 -5.67 6.17 -1.89
C VAL A 29 -6.03 5.93 -0.43
N GLN A 30 -7.26 6.27 -0.06
CA GLN A 30 -7.85 5.81 1.19
C GLN A 30 -8.32 4.37 1.00
N LEU A 31 -7.52 3.42 1.47
CA LEU A 31 -7.88 2.00 1.39
C LEU A 31 -9.14 1.71 2.21
N LYS A 32 -10.01 0.86 1.64
CA LYS A 32 -11.19 0.29 2.30
C LYS A 32 -11.03 -1.20 2.56
N PHE A 33 -10.38 -1.89 1.63
CA PHE A 33 -10.11 -3.31 1.73
C PHE A 33 -8.69 -3.61 1.22
N SER A 34 -8.02 -4.54 1.88
CA SER A 34 -6.79 -5.17 1.39
C SER A 34 -6.91 -6.68 1.57
N GLY A 35 -6.64 -7.43 0.52
CA GLY A 35 -6.55 -8.89 0.58
C GLY A 35 -5.18 -9.32 1.07
N ILE A 36 -5.12 -10.51 1.68
CA ILE A 36 -3.86 -11.19 2.02
C ILE A 36 -3.61 -12.26 0.96
N CYS A 37 -2.41 -12.27 0.38
CA CYS A 37 -1.95 -13.27 -0.56
C CYS A 37 -0.83 -14.10 0.07
N HIS A 38 -0.61 -15.30 -0.46
CA HIS A 38 0.56 -16.10 -0.13
C HIS A 38 1.89 -15.35 -0.35
N MET A 39 1.94 -14.45 -1.35
CA MET A 39 3.13 -13.61 -1.57
C MET A 39 3.42 -12.65 -0.40
N ASP A 40 2.41 -12.19 0.35
CA ASP A 40 2.67 -11.35 1.52
C ASP A 40 3.38 -12.17 2.63
N TYR A 41 3.14 -13.49 2.69
CA TYR A 41 3.84 -14.40 3.60
C TYR A 41 5.30 -14.60 3.18
N GLU A 42 5.56 -14.86 1.89
CA GLU A 42 6.93 -14.97 1.36
C GLU A 42 7.77 -13.71 1.61
N VAL A 43 7.14 -12.54 1.49
CA VAL A 43 7.76 -11.25 1.82
C VAL A 43 8.07 -11.14 3.32
N LEU A 44 7.15 -11.55 4.20
CA LEU A 44 7.38 -11.56 5.64
C LEU A 44 8.54 -12.51 6.04
N GLU A 45 8.66 -13.66 5.37
CA GLU A 45 9.75 -14.60 5.57
C GLU A 45 11.08 -14.13 4.95
N GLY A 46 11.09 -13.02 4.21
CA GLY A 46 12.29 -12.51 3.55
C GLY A 46 12.79 -13.40 2.40
N ASN A 47 11.89 -14.19 1.79
CA ASN A 47 12.21 -15.07 0.67
C ASN A 47 12.13 -14.36 -0.70
N CYS A 48 11.74 -13.09 -0.71
CA CYS A 48 11.60 -12.28 -1.92
C CYS A 48 12.75 -11.29 -2.05
N ASP A 49 13.43 -11.28 -3.20
CA ASP A 49 14.51 -10.33 -3.52
C ASP A 49 14.06 -8.86 -3.64
N ILE A 50 12.74 -8.62 -3.58
CA ILE A 50 12.10 -7.33 -3.83
C ILE A 50 11.92 -6.46 -2.56
N THR A 51 12.34 -6.91 -1.37
CA THR A 51 11.91 -6.27 -0.12
C THR A 51 12.99 -6.12 0.93
N GLY A 52 13.13 -4.90 1.46
CA GLY A 52 13.83 -4.59 2.71
C GLY A 52 12.83 -4.23 3.81
N PHE A 53 13.18 -4.52 5.06
CA PHE A 53 12.40 -4.12 6.23
C PHE A 53 12.86 -2.72 6.71
N PRO A 54 11.96 -1.88 7.27
CA PRO A 54 10.54 -2.12 7.47
C PRO A 54 9.70 -1.91 6.19
N LEU A 55 8.57 -2.62 6.07
CA LEU A 55 7.70 -2.58 4.89
C LEU A 55 6.22 -2.65 5.28
N VAL A 56 5.38 -1.82 4.66
CA VAL A 56 3.92 -2.00 4.68
C VAL A 56 3.54 -2.95 3.53
N PRO A 57 3.04 -4.17 3.80
CA PRO A 57 2.66 -5.12 2.77
C PRO A 57 1.31 -4.76 2.13
N GLY A 58 0.90 -5.55 1.14
CA GLY A 58 -0.41 -5.40 0.48
C GLY A 58 -0.27 -4.95 -0.97
N HIS A 59 -0.55 -5.89 -1.87
CA HIS A 59 -0.58 -5.68 -3.32
C HIS A 59 -1.94 -6.07 -3.93
N LYS A 60 -2.96 -6.22 -3.08
CA LYS A 60 -4.35 -6.51 -3.44
C LYS A 60 -5.26 -5.58 -2.67
N TYR A 61 -5.76 -4.52 -3.28
CA TYR A 61 -6.52 -3.50 -2.55
C TYR A 61 -7.65 -2.88 -3.36
N LEU A 62 -8.61 -2.32 -2.62
CA LEU A 62 -9.70 -1.48 -3.11
C LEU A 62 -9.82 -0.25 -2.20
N GLY A 63 -9.92 0.93 -2.82
CA GLY A 63 -10.11 2.18 -2.11
C GLY A 63 -10.53 3.29 -3.07
N PHE A 64 -10.45 4.53 -2.61
CA PHE A 64 -10.71 5.70 -3.44
C PHE A 64 -9.58 6.73 -3.33
N VAL A 65 -9.39 7.50 -4.39
CA VAL A 65 -8.43 8.60 -4.45
C VAL A 65 -8.85 9.69 -3.48
N CYS A 66 -8.01 9.99 -2.48
CA CYS A 66 -8.32 10.97 -1.43
C CYS A 66 -7.40 12.20 -1.43
N ASP A 67 -6.28 12.14 -2.14
CA ASP A 67 -5.38 13.28 -2.36
C ASP A 67 -4.62 13.09 -3.68
N VAL A 68 -4.31 14.16 -4.39
CA VAL A 68 -3.72 14.12 -5.73
C VAL A 68 -2.70 15.24 -5.88
N TRP A 69 -1.51 14.91 -6.40
CA TRP A 69 -0.51 15.93 -6.70
C TRP A 69 -0.97 16.86 -7.83
N PHE A 70 -0.65 18.15 -7.71
CA PHE A 70 -0.91 19.14 -8.76
C PHE A 70 -0.33 18.72 -10.11
N GLY A 71 -1.20 18.46 -11.08
CA GLY A 71 -0.82 18.10 -12.45
C GLY A 71 -1.09 16.65 -12.86
N VAL A 72 -1.47 15.78 -11.92
CA VAL A 72 -2.10 14.48 -12.27
C VAL A 72 -3.49 14.76 -12.84
N ARG A 73 -3.82 14.17 -13.99
CA ARG A 73 -5.07 14.42 -14.73
C ARG A 73 -5.86 13.16 -15.06
N GLU A 74 -5.24 12.00 -14.87
CA GLU A 74 -5.77 10.69 -15.22
C GLU A 74 -6.79 10.17 -14.22
N LEU A 75 -6.82 10.74 -13.00
CA LEU A 75 -7.70 10.32 -11.91
C LEU A 75 -8.27 11.53 -11.17
N SER A 76 -9.48 11.38 -10.65
CA SER A 76 -10.18 12.40 -9.86
C SER A 76 -10.29 12.05 -8.38
N LEU A 77 -10.40 13.07 -7.51
CA LEU A 77 -10.75 12.86 -6.10
C LEU A 77 -12.09 12.11 -6.00
N GLY A 78 -12.14 11.11 -5.12
CA GLY A 78 -13.31 10.24 -4.91
C GLY A 78 -13.42 9.08 -5.89
N GLU A 79 -12.58 9.02 -6.92
CA GLU A 79 -12.58 7.92 -7.88
C GLU A 79 -12.13 6.61 -7.22
N TRP A 80 -12.87 5.53 -7.47
CA TRP A 80 -12.55 4.22 -6.94
C TRP A 80 -11.46 3.55 -7.77
N VAL A 81 -10.46 3.02 -7.07
CA VAL A 81 -9.33 2.32 -7.68
C VAL A 81 -9.17 0.94 -7.07
N VAL A 82 -8.85 -0.02 -7.92
CA VAL A 82 -8.60 -1.40 -7.54
C VAL A 82 -7.23 -1.80 -8.07
N ASN A 83 -6.42 -2.43 -7.21
CA ASN A 83 -5.33 -3.27 -7.66
C ASN A 83 -5.69 -4.70 -7.27
N PRO A 84 -6.22 -5.50 -8.20
CA PRO A 84 -6.63 -6.86 -7.90
C PRO A 84 -5.48 -7.86 -8.04
N ASN A 85 -4.27 -7.41 -8.40
CA ASN A 85 -3.14 -8.23 -8.78
C ASN A 85 -3.38 -9.09 -10.04
N PHE A 86 -4.30 -8.66 -10.92
CA PHE A 86 -4.47 -9.26 -12.25
C PHE A 86 -3.49 -8.59 -13.21
N LYS A 87 -2.63 -9.40 -13.83
CA LYS A 87 -1.84 -9.00 -14.99
C LYS A 87 -2.75 -8.58 -16.14
#